data_AF-A0A5C7JIC2-F1
#
_entry.id   AF-A0A5C7JIC2-F1
#
_cell.length_a   1.000
_cell.length_b   1.000
_cell.length_c   1.000
_cell.angle_alpha   90.00
_cell.angle_beta   90.00
_cell.angle_gamma   90.00
#
_symmetry.space_group_name_H-M   'P 1'
#
loop_
_entity.id
_entity.type
_entity.pdbx_description
1 polymer ?
#
loop_
_entity_poly.entity_id
_entity_poly.type
_entity_poly.pdbx_seq_one_letter_code
_entity_poly.pdbx_strand_id
1 'polypeptide(L)'
;MNKIIAYDLTLDQAFILYCKSSGAKFLTYYRPPANEYDKLIFYEYLGINRTLTKKGVDLCKELFSEGNYDKSIDDAFEIWWQTYPSNDAHGNYSARRLIRSGSKQKIKALYISAINKYKLSTDDMLKSLKNEIEFRKNASTKDNTLSFMQAPTKWLTEESYLLNYDSSENTSKFSEYGKSVN
;
A
#
# COMPACT_ATOMS: atom_id res chain seq x y z
N MET A 1 -3.09 6.31 13.73
CA MET A 1 -1.70 5.95 13.38
C MET A 1 -1.76 4.94 12.26
N ASN A 2 -1.15 5.23 11.11
CA ASN A 2 -1.05 4.29 10.00
C ASN A 2 -0.01 3.23 10.36
N LYS A 3 -0.49 2.07 10.82
CA LYS A 3 0.32 0.94 11.24
C LYS A 3 0.32 -0.10 10.13
N ILE A 4 1.46 -0.75 9.90
CA ILE A 4 1.55 -1.97 9.09
C ILE A 4 1.08 -3.11 9.98
N ILE A 5 -0.07 -3.66 9.61
CA ILE A 5 -0.93 -4.50 10.46
C ILE A 5 -0.23 -5.77 10.96
N ALA A 6 0.78 -6.28 10.23
CA ALA A 6 1.43 -7.55 10.58
C ALA A 6 2.42 -7.46 11.77
N TYR A 7 2.95 -6.27 12.11
CA TYR A 7 4.03 -6.16 13.12
C TYR A 7 3.91 -4.93 14.03
N ASP A 8 2.75 -4.28 14.05
CA ASP A 8 2.51 -3.02 14.77
C ASP A 8 3.49 -1.89 14.42
N LEU A 9 4.13 -1.98 13.24
CA LEU A 9 5.11 -1.01 12.80
C LEU A 9 4.43 0.25 12.27
N THR A 10 4.98 1.42 12.57
CA THR A 10 4.55 2.65 11.88
C THR A 10 5.03 2.64 10.42
N LEU A 11 4.42 3.47 9.57
CA LEU A 11 4.90 3.69 8.20
C LEU A 11 6.38 4.10 8.15
N ASP A 12 6.80 4.94 9.10
CA ASP A 12 8.17 5.42 9.15
C ASP A 12 9.14 4.30 9.57
N GLN A 13 8.73 3.44 10.49
CA GLN A 13 9.51 2.27 10.89
C GLN A 13 9.73 1.29 9.74
N ALA A 14 8.67 0.92 9.02
CA ALA A 14 8.83 0.05 7.86
C ALA A 14 9.63 0.70 6.74
N PHE A 15 9.48 2.01 6.53
CA PHE A 15 10.29 2.74 5.56
C PHE A 15 11.79 2.75 5.94
N ILE A 16 12.11 2.92 7.23
CA ILE A 16 13.48 2.78 7.75
C ILE A 16 14.02 1.39 7.44
N LEU A 17 13.27 0.34 7.80
CA LEU A 17 13.69 -1.05 7.58
C LEU A 17 13.91 -1.34 6.09
N TYR A 18 12.99 -0.92 5.22
CA TYR A 18 13.11 -1.03 3.77
C TYR A 18 14.38 -0.35 3.24
N CYS A 19 14.67 0.90 3.65
CA CYS A 19 15.87 1.60 3.18
C CYS A 19 17.16 0.92 3.67
N LYS A 20 17.14 0.39 4.89
CA LYS A 20 18.29 -0.31 5.48
C LYS A 20 18.55 -1.65 4.82
N SER A 21 17.50 -2.40 4.44
CA SER A 21 17.63 -3.71 3.80
C SER A 21 18.00 -3.60 2.31
N SER A 22 17.39 -2.66 1.60
CA SER A 22 17.66 -2.42 0.16
C SER A 22 18.95 -1.63 -0.11
N GLY A 23 19.54 -1.02 0.92
CA GLY A 23 20.65 -0.08 0.75
C GLY A 23 20.24 1.25 0.10
N ALA A 24 18.93 1.50 -0.06
CA ALA A 24 18.44 2.72 -0.67
C ALA A 24 18.78 3.95 0.17
N LYS A 25 19.35 4.98 -0.49
CA LYS A 25 19.81 6.20 0.16
C LYS A 25 18.69 7.19 0.53
N PHE A 26 17.42 6.78 0.53
CA PHE A 26 16.33 7.73 0.78
C PHE A 26 16.34 8.37 2.18
N LEU A 27 16.95 7.71 3.17
CA LEU A 27 17.12 8.25 4.52
C LEU A 27 18.10 9.44 4.59
N THR A 28 18.85 9.74 3.53
CA THR A 28 19.66 10.97 3.49
C THR A 28 18.79 12.21 3.24
N TYR A 29 17.68 12.04 2.51
CA TYR A 29 16.78 13.12 2.12
C TYR A 29 15.54 13.19 3.01
N TYR A 30 15.07 12.05 3.52
CA TYR A 30 14.01 11.98 4.51
C TYR A 30 14.60 11.61 5.87
N ARG A 31 14.34 12.43 6.90
CA ARG A 31 14.79 12.19 8.27
C ARG A 31 13.59 11.76 9.14
N PRO A 32 13.37 10.45 9.33
CA PRO A 32 12.35 9.99 10.26
C PRO A 32 12.61 10.52 11.67
N PRO A 33 11.54 10.73 12.46
CA PRO A 33 11.66 11.10 13.87
C PRO A 33 12.53 10.12 14.67
N ALA A 34 13.28 10.62 15.66
CA ALA A 34 14.21 9.79 16.45
C ALA A 34 13.52 8.64 17.19
N ASN A 35 12.31 8.89 17.73
CA ASN A 35 11.50 7.89 18.43
C ASN A 35 11.13 6.68 17.55
N GLU A 36 11.09 6.81 16.22
CA GLU A 36 10.85 5.67 15.34
C GLU A 36 12.06 4.73 15.30
N TYR A 37 13.28 5.27 15.37
CA TYR A 37 14.50 4.46 15.53
C TYR A 37 14.56 3.83 16.92
N ASP A 38 14.23 4.59 17.97
CA ASP A 38 14.30 4.10 19.35
C ASP A 38 13.36 2.91 19.56
N LYS A 39 12.16 2.94 18.96
CA LYS A 39 11.23 1.80 18.95
C LYS A 39 11.80 0.59 18.20
N LEU A 40 12.40 0.79 17.02
CA LEU A 40 13.03 -0.30 16.28
C LEU A 40 14.23 -0.91 17.03
N ILE A 41 14.95 -0.10 17.81
CA ILE A 41 16.02 -0.58 18.70
C ILE A 41 15.43 -1.36 19.87
N PHE A 42 14.36 -0.85 20.49
CA PHE A 42 13.65 -1.52 21.57
C PHE A 42 13.10 -2.89 21.14
N TYR A 43 12.57 -3.00 19.92
CA TYR A 43 12.13 -4.29 19.35
C TYR A 43 13.27 -5.17 18.84
N GLU A 44 14.52 -4.71 18.96
CA GLU A 44 15.74 -5.40 18.53
C GLU A 44 15.83 -5.60 17.01
N TYR A 45 15.09 -4.85 16.20
CA TYR A 45 15.22 -4.86 14.74
C TYR A 45 16.44 -4.04 14.29
N LEU A 46 16.81 -3.02 15.06
CA LEU A 46 18.03 -2.25 14.89
C LEU A 46 18.93 -2.37 16.12
N GLY A 47 20.24 -2.35 15.92
CA GLY A 47 21.21 -2.16 16.99
C GLY A 47 21.27 -0.69 17.42
N ILE A 48 21.96 -0.40 18.53
CA ILE A 48 22.17 0.97 19.05
C ILE A 48 22.74 1.91 17.97
N ASN A 49 23.61 1.37 17.10
CA ASN A 49 24.19 2.09 15.96
C ASN A 49 23.23 2.25 14.76
N ARG A 50 21.95 1.91 14.91
CA ARG A 50 20.90 1.93 13.88
C ARG A 50 21.25 1.07 12.65
N THR A 51 22.01 0.02 12.87
CA THR A 51 22.31 -1.05 11.90
C THR A 51 21.31 -2.18 12.07
N LEU A 52 21.00 -2.92 11.00
CA LEU A 52 20.10 -4.08 11.10
C LEU A 52 20.73 -5.16 11.99
N THR A 53 19.95 -5.70 12.91
CA THR A 53 20.30 -6.92 13.66
C THR A 53 19.93 -8.15 12.84
N LYS A 54 20.29 -9.36 13.30
CA LYS A 54 19.80 -10.60 12.69
C LYS A 54 18.27 -10.66 12.64
N LYS A 55 17.60 -10.33 13.74
CA LYS A 55 16.13 -10.27 13.84
C LYS A 55 15.53 -9.26 12.86
N GLY A 56 16.16 -8.09 12.71
CA GLY A 56 15.75 -7.08 11.73
C GLY A 56 15.92 -7.55 10.29
N VAL A 57 17.02 -8.25 9.98
CA VAL A 57 17.24 -8.84 8.66
C VAL A 57 16.17 -9.88 8.35
N ASP A 58 15.86 -10.77 9.29
CA ASP A 58 14.86 -11.82 9.09
C ASP A 58 13.45 -11.22 8.89
N LEU A 59 13.09 -10.19 9.68
CA LEU A 59 11.85 -9.44 9.46
C LEU A 59 11.82 -8.74 8.10
N CYS A 60 12.94 -8.13 7.69
CA CYS A 60 13.02 -7.51 6.36
C CYS A 60 12.85 -8.53 5.25
N LYS A 61 13.36 -9.76 5.43
CA LYS A 61 13.13 -10.82 4.47
C LYS A 61 11.65 -11.20 4.42
N GLU A 62 10.97 -11.27 5.55
CA GLU A 62 9.55 -11.60 5.59
C GLU A 62 8.69 -10.50 4.93
N LEU A 63 9.01 -9.23 5.22
CA LEU A 63 8.28 -8.07 4.72
C LEU A 63 8.59 -7.72 3.27
N PHE A 64 9.83 -7.92 2.82
CA PHE A 64 10.34 -7.36 1.57
C PHE A 64 11.00 -8.38 0.65
N SER A 65 11.19 -9.66 1.04
CA SER A 65 11.74 -10.63 0.07
C SER A 65 10.78 -10.86 -1.06
N GLU A 66 11.32 -10.74 -2.27
CA GLU A 66 10.69 -11.07 -3.54
C GLU A 66 10.42 -12.58 -3.60
N GLY A 67 9.27 -13.03 -3.11
CA GLY A 67 8.81 -14.37 -3.45
C GLY A 67 8.49 -14.44 -4.94
N ASN A 68 9.36 -15.06 -5.75
CA ASN A 68 9.17 -15.40 -7.18
C ASN A 68 8.14 -14.51 -7.93
N TYR A 69 8.47 -13.22 -8.13
CA TYR A 69 7.64 -12.33 -8.96
C TYR A 69 8.24 -12.24 -10.37
N ASP A 70 7.41 -12.52 -11.38
CA ASP A 70 7.77 -12.67 -12.81
C ASP A 70 8.18 -11.32 -13.48
N LYS A 71 8.10 -10.21 -12.75
CA LYS A 71 8.60 -8.87 -13.09
C LYS A 71 9.28 -8.27 -11.87
N SER A 72 10.27 -7.39 -12.08
CA SER A 72 10.82 -6.60 -10.97
C SER A 72 9.66 -5.92 -10.24
N ILE A 73 9.53 -6.19 -8.93
CA ILE A 73 8.47 -5.63 -8.08
C ILE A 73 8.44 -4.09 -8.16
N ASP A 74 9.59 -3.50 -8.51
CA ASP A 74 9.76 -2.09 -8.78
C ASP A 74 8.99 -1.63 -10.01
N ASP A 75 9.11 -2.34 -11.14
CA ASP A 75 8.39 -2.04 -12.37
C ASP A 75 6.88 -2.21 -12.16
N ALA A 76 6.47 -3.26 -11.44
CA ALA A 76 5.09 -3.49 -11.08
C ALA A 76 4.52 -2.35 -10.22
N PHE A 77 5.29 -1.90 -9.22
CA PHE A 77 4.92 -0.74 -8.41
C PHE A 77 4.79 0.53 -9.26
N GLU A 78 5.69 0.77 -10.21
CA GLU A 78 5.60 1.93 -11.10
C GLU A 78 4.31 1.89 -11.94
N ILE A 79 3.97 0.73 -12.51
CA ILE A 79 2.72 0.54 -13.25
C ILE A 79 1.51 0.81 -12.35
N TRP A 80 1.50 0.25 -11.14
CA TRP A 80 0.44 0.47 -10.15
C TRP A 80 0.33 1.95 -9.76
N TRP A 81 1.47 2.62 -9.52
CA TRP A 81 1.54 4.02 -9.13
C TRP A 81 1.04 4.97 -10.23
N GLN A 82 1.34 4.66 -11.49
CA GLN A 82 0.83 5.42 -12.64
C GLN A 82 -0.66 5.17 -12.88
N THR A 83 -1.15 3.99 -12.54
CA THR A 83 -2.59 3.66 -12.63
C THR A 83 -3.40 4.40 -11.58
N TYR A 84 -2.83 4.67 -10.40
CA TYR A 84 -3.51 5.39 -9.33
C TYR A 84 -3.81 6.85 -9.74
N PRO A 85 -5.09 7.29 -9.74
CA PRO A 85 -5.47 8.62 -10.22
C PRO A 85 -4.76 9.73 -9.45
N SER A 86 -4.21 10.71 -10.16
CA SER A 86 -3.62 11.89 -9.54
C SER A 86 -4.67 12.75 -8.83
N ASN A 87 -5.81 12.94 -9.49
CA ASN A 87 -6.96 13.71 -9.02
C ASN A 87 -8.27 12.99 -9.39
N ASP A 88 -9.38 13.58 -8.96
CA ASP A 88 -10.73 13.06 -9.18
C ASP A 88 -11.36 13.45 -10.53
N ALA A 89 -10.63 14.09 -11.44
CA ALA A 89 -11.16 14.46 -12.74
C ALA A 89 -11.40 13.23 -13.61
N HIS A 90 -12.58 13.16 -14.22
CA HIS A 90 -12.93 12.14 -15.22
C HIS A 90 -14.18 12.56 -15.99
N GLY A 91 -14.28 12.20 -17.28
CA GLY A 91 -15.41 12.59 -18.12
C GLY A 91 -15.62 14.11 -18.11
N ASN A 92 -16.83 14.55 -17.74
CA ASN A 92 -17.19 15.98 -17.64
C ASN A 92 -16.87 16.58 -16.26
N TYR A 93 -16.35 15.81 -15.31
CA TYR A 93 -16.01 16.29 -13.98
C TYR A 93 -14.59 16.87 -13.95
N SER A 94 -14.47 18.15 -13.62
CA SER A 94 -13.19 18.82 -13.40
C SER A 94 -12.52 18.35 -12.09
N ALA A 95 -11.19 18.52 -12.02
CA ALA A 95 -10.42 18.20 -10.82
C ALA A 95 -10.82 19.12 -9.66
N ARG A 96 -11.19 18.54 -8.52
CA ARG A 96 -11.51 19.25 -7.28
C ARG A 96 -10.64 18.80 -6.12
N ARG A 97 -10.07 17.58 -6.19
CA ARG A 97 -9.26 16.98 -5.12
C ARG A 97 -8.05 16.25 -5.68
N LEU A 98 -6.91 16.42 -5.02
CA LEU A 98 -5.75 15.55 -5.22
C LEU A 98 -5.98 14.22 -4.49
N ILE A 99 -5.99 13.12 -5.25
CA ILE A 99 -6.16 11.75 -4.71
C ILE A 99 -4.79 11.18 -4.34
N ARG A 100 -3.86 11.19 -5.30
CA ARG A 100 -2.49 10.68 -5.14
C ARG A 100 -1.66 11.66 -4.31
N SER A 101 -1.66 11.45 -3.00
CA SER A 101 -0.92 12.25 -2.02
C SER A 101 0.00 11.36 -1.16
N GLY A 102 1.06 11.97 -0.60
CA GLY A 102 2.07 11.29 0.22
C GLY A 102 3.38 10.99 -0.51
N SER A 103 4.32 10.35 0.19
CA SER A 103 5.62 9.97 -0.37
C SER A 103 5.50 8.67 -1.16
N LYS A 104 5.84 8.72 -2.45
CA LYS A 104 5.90 7.55 -3.33
C LYS A 104 6.73 6.42 -2.74
N GLN A 105 7.86 6.74 -2.10
CA GLN A 105 8.76 5.75 -1.52
C GLN A 105 8.16 5.05 -0.28
N LYS A 106 7.45 5.79 0.58
CA LYS A 106 6.70 5.19 1.70
C LYS A 106 5.57 4.30 1.19
N ILE A 107 4.89 4.73 0.13
CA ILE A 107 3.82 3.98 -0.51
C ILE A 107 4.36 2.71 -1.19
N LYS A 108 5.55 2.76 -1.80
CA LYS A 108 6.25 1.59 -2.32
C LYS A 108 6.52 0.56 -1.23
N ALA A 109 7.04 0.99 -0.09
CA ALA A 109 7.27 0.10 1.05
C ALA A 109 5.96 -0.57 1.52
N LEU A 110 4.85 0.17 1.55
CA LEU A 110 3.52 -0.38 1.86
C LEU A 110 3.04 -1.38 0.80
N TYR A 111 3.21 -1.07 -0.48
CA TYR A 111 2.80 -1.93 -1.59
C TYR A 111 3.51 -3.27 -1.55
N ILE A 112 4.84 -3.25 -1.38
CA ILE A 112 5.66 -4.46 -1.24
C ILE A 112 5.24 -5.25 0.00
N SER A 113 5.01 -4.55 1.12
CA SER A 113 4.57 -5.20 2.37
C SER A 113 3.22 -5.89 2.22
N ALA A 114 2.25 -5.25 1.55
CA ALA A 114 0.93 -5.81 1.30
C ALA A 114 0.99 -7.08 0.44
N ILE A 115 1.77 -7.03 -0.64
CA ILE A 115 2.03 -8.15 -1.53
C ILE A 115 2.61 -9.34 -0.76
N ASN A 116 3.66 -9.10 0.03
CA ASN A 116 4.34 -10.17 0.74
C ASN A 116 3.54 -10.75 1.90
N LYS A 117 2.74 -9.92 2.58
CA LYS A 117 1.85 -10.32 3.67
C LYS A 117 0.79 -11.31 3.18
N TYR A 118 0.14 -11.02 2.06
CA TYR A 118 -0.98 -11.79 1.55
C TYR A 118 -0.62 -12.74 0.40
N LYS A 119 0.67 -12.80 0.01
CA LYS A 119 1.15 -13.56 -1.14
C LYS A 119 0.37 -13.22 -2.42
N LEU A 120 -0.02 -11.96 -2.55
CA LEU A 120 -0.74 -11.46 -3.72
C LEU A 120 0.21 -11.34 -4.90
N SER A 121 -0.27 -11.64 -6.11
CA SER A 121 0.49 -11.24 -7.29
C SER A 121 0.45 -9.71 -7.46
N THR A 122 1.49 -9.17 -8.08
CA THR A 122 1.51 -7.75 -8.48
C THR A 122 0.36 -7.41 -9.44
N ASP A 123 -0.06 -8.38 -10.26
CA ASP A 123 -1.20 -8.26 -11.17
C ASP A 123 -2.53 -8.20 -10.42
N ASP A 124 -2.70 -8.94 -9.33
CA ASP A 124 -3.91 -8.88 -8.49
C ASP A 124 -4.06 -7.50 -7.85
N MET A 125 -2.95 -6.94 -7.33
CA MET A 125 -2.95 -5.58 -6.77
C MET A 125 -3.34 -4.54 -7.82
N LEU A 126 -2.87 -4.70 -9.05
CA LEU A 126 -3.22 -3.81 -10.17
C LEU A 126 -4.69 -3.99 -10.59
N LYS A 127 -5.17 -5.23 -10.63
CA LYS A 127 -6.56 -5.56 -10.95
C LYS A 127 -7.53 -4.97 -9.92
N SER A 128 -7.27 -5.15 -8.63
CA SER A 128 -8.08 -4.56 -7.55
C SER A 128 -8.16 -3.04 -7.64
N LEU A 129 -7.05 -2.37 -7.98
CA LEU A 129 -7.04 -0.92 -8.17
C LEU A 129 -7.90 -0.49 -9.38
N LYS A 130 -7.74 -1.16 -10.52
CA LYS A 130 -8.51 -0.87 -11.74
C LYS A 130 -10.01 -1.04 -11.51
N ASN A 131 -10.42 -2.13 -10.85
CA ASN A 131 -11.81 -2.40 -10.50
C ASN A 131 -12.41 -1.28 -9.64
N GLU A 132 -11.68 -0.79 -8.64
CA GLU A 132 -12.17 0.31 -7.81
C GLU A 132 -12.32 1.62 -8.60
N ILE A 133 -11.34 1.95 -9.44
CA ILE A 133 -11.39 3.17 -10.27
C ILE A 133 -12.61 3.10 -11.20
N GLU A 134 -12.83 1.95 -11.83
CA GLU A 134 -13.95 1.72 -12.73
C GLU A 134 -15.28 1.81 -11.99
N PHE A 135 -15.41 1.11 -10.85
CA PHE A 135 -16.58 1.18 -9.99
C PHE A 135 -16.94 2.64 -9.65
N ARG A 136 -15.95 3.44 -9.22
CA ARG A 136 -16.19 4.84 -8.87
C ARG A 136 -16.52 5.73 -10.08
N LYS A 137 -15.94 5.47 -11.24
CA LYS A 137 -16.29 6.23 -12.45
C LYS A 137 -17.71 5.92 -12.93
N ASN A 138 -18.20 4.71 -12.67
CA ASN A 138 -19.48 4.23 -13.17
C ASN A 138 -20.62 4.30 -12.13
N ALA A 139 -20.33 4.52 -10.84
CA ALA A 139 -21.32 4.45 -9.76
C ALA A 139 -22.39 5.55 -9.80
N SER A 140 -22.11 6.72 -10.38
CA SER A 140 -23.10 7.80 -10.50
C SER A 140 -22.86 8.64 -11.74
N THR A 141 -23.95 8.98 -12.42
CA THR A 141 -23.97 9.96 -13.52
C THR A 141 -24.22 11.38 -13.02
N LYS A 142 -24.60 11.54 -11.75
CA LYS A 142 -24.92 12.84 -11.14
C LYS A 142 -23.75 13.39 -10.33
N ASP A 143 -22.98 12.51 -9.69
CA ASP A 143 -21.92 12.88 -8.76
C ASP A 143 -20.56 12.31 -9.17
N ASN A 144 -19.50 13.09 -8.95
CA ASN A 144 -18.13 12.61 -9.09
C ASN A 144 -17.77 11.67 -7.93
N THR A 145 -18.07 10.37 -8.05
CA THR A 145 -17.77 9.43 -6.95
C THR A 145 -16.29 9.04 -6.86
N LEU A 146 -15.50 9.34 -7.90
CA LEU A 146 -14.03 9.23 -7.85
C LEU A 146 -13.44 10.17 -6.79
N SER A 147 -14.12 11.28 -6.46
CA SER A 147 -13.75 12.17 -5.37
C SER A 147 -13.72 11.50 -4.00
N PHE A 148 -14.38 10.34 -3.83
CA PHE A 148 -14.35 9.52 -2.60
C PHE A 148 -13.24 8.47 -2.60
N MET A 149 -12.46 8.35 -3.67
CA MET A 149 -11.32 7.44 -3.70
C MET A 149 -10.34 7.79 -2.59
N GLN A 150 -9.87 6.75 -1.91
CA GLN A 150 -8.91 6.91 -0.84
C GLN A 150 -7.54 7.30 -1.40
N ALA A 151 -6.74 8.00 -0.59
CA ALA A 151 -5.33 8.22 -0.92
C ALA A 151 -4.58 6.87 -0.90
N PRO A 152 -3.52 6.68 -1.70
CA PRO A 152 -2.83 5.39 -1.83
C PRO A 152 -2.35 4.83 -0.49
N THR A 153 -1.86 5.69 0.40
CA THR A 153 -1.46 5.31 1.76
C THR A 153 -2.62 4.67 2.52
N LYS A 154 -3.79 5.32 2.51
CA LYS A 154 -4.98 4.85 3.23
C LYS A 154 -5.49 3.55 2.63
N TRP A 155 -5.57 3.48 1.31
CA TRP A 155 -6.01 2.31 0.55
C TRP A 155 -5.17 1.06 0.85
N LEU A 156 -3.85 1.21 0.93
CA LEU A 156 -2.94 0.12 1.30
C LEU A 156 -3.03 -0.25 2.78
N THR A 157 -3.14 0.74 3.68
CA THR A 157 -3.19 0.47 5.13
C THR A 157 -4.51 -0.09 5.60
N GLU A 158 -5.62 0.29 4.96
CA GLU A 158 -6.96 -0.24 5.24
C GLU A 158 -7.28 -1.48 4.39
N GLU A 159 -6.28 -1.98 3.66
CA GLU A 159 -6.35 -3.23 2.90
C GLU A 159 -7.53 -3.27 1.92
N SER A 160 -7.90 -2.12 1.35
CA SER A 160 -9.04 -1.99 0.43
C SER A 160 -8.87 -2.85 -0.83
N TYR A 161 -7.64 -3.22 -1.18
CA TYR A 161 -7.34 -4.16 -2.25
C TYR A 161 -7.93 -5.56 -2.05
N LEU A 162 -8.19 -5.98 -0.82
CA LEU A 162 -8.77 -7.29 -0.50
C LEU A 162 -10.27 -7.34 -0.82
N LEU A 163 -10.98 -6.22 -0.76
CA LEU A 163 -12.42 -6.16 -1.03
C LEU A 163 -12.76 -6.55 -2.48
N ASN A 164 -11.83 -6.30 -3.41
CA ASN A 164 -11.99 -6.60 -4.83
C ASN A 164 -11.27 -7.89 -5.25
N TYR A 165 -10.60 -8.57 -4.30
CA TYR A 165 -9.82 -9.78 -4.53
C TYR A 165 -10.66 -11.06 -4.50
N ASP A 166 -11.86 -11.03 -3.88
CA ASP A 166 -12.81 -12.16 -3.91
C ASP A 166 -13.44 -12.31 -5.31
N SER A 167 -12.79 -13.07 -6.18
CA SER A 167 -13.41 -13.58 -7.41
C SER A 167 -12.83 -14.91 -7.88
N SER A 168 -13.01 -15.95 -7.05
CA SER A 168 -13.24 -17.32 -7.53
C SER A 168 -13.93 -18.15 -6.44
N GLU A 169 -15.27 -18.09 -6.43
CA GLU A 169 -16.26 -18.98 -5.77
C GLU A 169 -17.36 -18.22 -5.01
N ASN A 170 -18.11 -17.40 -5.74
CA ASN A 170 -19.57 -17.27 -5.68
C ASN A 170 -19.94 -15.92 -6.29
N THR A 171 -20.50 -15.98 -7.49
CA THR A 171 -21.42 -14.95 -7.98
C THR A 171 -22.66 -14.93 -7.07
N SER A 172 -22.52 -14.35 -5.90
CA SER A 172 -23.63 -13.90 -5.07
C SER A 172 -23.69 -12.38 -5.23
N LYS A 173 -24.82 -11.91 -5.74
CA LYS A 173 -25.11 -10.50 -6.01
C LYS A 173 -24.82 -9.67 -4.75
N PHE A 174 -23.83 -8.80 -4.80
CA PHE A 174 -23.65 -7.79 -3.75
C PHE A 174 -24.81 -6.80 -3.85
N SER A 175 -25.73 -6.84 -2.89
CA SER A 175 -26.66 -5.75 -2.64
C SER A 175 -25.94 -4.65 -1.87
N GLU A 176 -26.20 -3.42 -2.29
CA GLU A 176 -25.83 -2.17 -1.63
C GLU A 176 -25.94 -2.26 -0.09
N TYR A 177 -24.87 -1.88 0.59
CA TYR A 177 -24.80 -1.64 2.04
C TYR A 177 -25.12 -2.82 2.97
N GLY A 178 -24.24 -3.83 3.03
CA GLY A 178 -23.95 -4.58 4.27
C GLY A 178 -25.14 -5.21 5.01
N LYS A 179 -26.29 -5.40 4.35
CA LYS A 179 -27.42 -6.12 4.88
C LYS A 179 -27.57 -7.41 4.07
N SER A 180 -27.45 -8.54 4.76
CA SER A 180 -27.84 -9.83 4.21
C SER A 180 -29.31 -9.75 3.80
N VAL A 181 -29.58 -9.96 2.52
CA VAL A 181 -30.94 -10.21 2.03
C VAL A 181 -31.25 -11.66 2.37
N ASN A 182 -32.27 -11.88 3.22
CA ASN A 182 -32.87 -13.20 3.43
C ASN A 182 -33.71 -13.61 2.22
#